data_AF-A0A6M1XUD2-F1
#
_entry.id   AF-A0A6M1XUD2-F1
#
_cell.length_a   1.000
_cell.length_b   1.000
_cell.length_c   1.000
_cell.angle_alpha   90.00
_cell.angle_beta   90.00
_cell.angle_gamma   90.00
#
_symmetry.space_group_name_H-M   'P 1'
#
loop_
_entity.id
_entity.type
_entity.pdbx_description
1 polymer ?
#
loop_
_entity_poly.entity_id
_entity_poly.type
_entity_poly.pdbx_seq_one_letter_code
_entity_poly.pdbx_strand_id
1 'polypeptide(L)'
;EAFYNDKMDEIVKLLEEKHLLNEDKGAEIVDLSAYDLNPALIKKSDGATLYITRDLAAALYRKRTYDFKQSLYVVGNEQSYHFKQLKAVLKEMGFDWSDDMHHIPFGLITQGGKKLSTRKGT
;
A
#
# COMPACT_ATOMS: atom_id res chain seq x y z
N GLU A 1 -3.07 -3.85 12.61
CA GLU A 1 -3.20 -4.51 11.29
C GLU A 1 -4.40 -5.45 11.18
N ALA A 2 -4.63 -6.36 12.14
CA ALA A 2 -5.78 -7.29 12.09
C ALA A 2 -7.16 -6.61 11.95
N PHE A 3 -7.31 -5.39 12.47
CA PHE A 3 -8.54 -4.59 12.38
C PHE A 3 -9.02 -4.29 10.95
N TYR A 4 -8.15 -4.35 9.94
CA TYR A 4 -8.52 -4.04 8.56
C TYR A 4 -8.80 -5.26 7.71
N ASN A 5 -8.62 -6.47 8.25
CA ASN A 5 -8.74 -7.70 7.46
C ASN A 5 -10.18 -7.92 6.94
N ASP A 6 -11.19 -7.58 7.75
CA ASP A 6 -12.61 -7.64 7.39
C ASP A 6 -13.02 -6.55 6.38
N LYS A 7 -12.14 -5.61 6.06
CA LYS A 7 -12.39 -4.47 5.15
C LYS A 7 -11.66 -4.63 3.81
N MET A 8 -10.84 -5.68 3.65
CA MET A 8 -10.11 -5.93 2.41
C MET A 8 -11.04 -6.31 1.26
N ASP A 9 -12.12 -7.03 1.56
CA ASP A 9 -13.12 -7.43 0.55
C ASP A 9 -13.78 -6.22 -0.12
N GLU A 10 -13.97 -5.12 0.62
CA GLU A 10 -14.50 -3.87 0.04
C GLU A 10 -13.53 -3.29 -1.00
N ILE A 11 -12.23 -3.28 -0.73
CA ILE A 11 -11.23 -2.76 -1.66
C ILE A 11 -11.23 -3.57 -2.95
N VAL A 12 -11.29 -4.89 -2.84
CA VAL A 12 -11.36 -5.79 -3.98
C VAL A 12 -12.60 -5.48 -4.83
N LYS A 13 -13.78 -5.40 -4.22
CA LYS A 13 -15.02 -5.07 -4.93
C LYS A 13 -14.95 -3.71 -5.64
N LEU A 14 -14.40 -2.70 -4.98
CA LEU A 14 -14.21 -1.37 -5.59
C LEU A 14 -13.28 -1.41 -6.80
N LEU A 15 -12.23 -2.24 -6.76
CA LEU A 15 -11.33 -2.41 -7.90
C LEU A 15 -12.01 -3.17 -9.06
N GLU A 16 -12.81 -4.19 -8.75
CA GLU A 16 -13.63 -4.93 -9.71
C GLU A 16 -14.67 -4.02 -10.39
N GLU A 17 -15.44 -3.26 -9.60
CA GLU A 17 -16.47 -2.32 -10.08
C GLU A 17 -15.89 -1.21 -10.97
N LYS A 18 -14.64 -0.82 -10.72
CA LYS A 18 -13.91 0.17 -11.53
C LYS A 18 -13.16 -0.44 -12.71
N HIS A 19 -13.25 -1.76 -12.92
CA HIS A 19 -12.55 -2.49 -13.98
C HIS A 19 -11.02 -2.29 -13.95
N LEU A 20 -10.44 -2.23 -12.74
CA LEU A 20 -9.00 -2.01 -12.55
C LEU A 20 -8.21 -3.31 -12.36
N LEU A 21 -8.89 -4.42 -12.04
CA LEU A 21 -8.25 -5.72 -11.88
C LEU A 21 -8.00 -6.39 -13.23
N ASN A 22 -6.75 -6.72 -13.48
CA ASN A 22 -6.31 -7.52 -14.62
C ASN A 22 -5.77 -8.86 -14.12
N GLU A 23 -6.06 -9.93 -14.86
CA GLU A 23 -5.53 -11.25 -14.55
C GLU A 23 -4.14 -11.43 -15.18
N ASP A 24 -3.14 -11.81 -14.38
CA ASP A 24 -1.81 -12.21 -14.82
C ASP A 24 -1.40 -13.51 -14.12
N LYS A 25 -1.28 -14.60 -14.89
CA LYS A 25 -0.90 -15.95 -14.39
C LYS A 25 -1.75 -16.43 -13.21
N GLY A 26 -3.06 -16.15 -13.26
CA GLY A 26 -4.03 -16.50 -12.22
C GLY A 26 -4.00 -15.59 -10.98
N ALA A 27 -3.17 -14.56 -10.97
CA ALA A 27 -3.21 -13.50 -9.96
C ALA A 27 -3.96 -12.27 -10.48
N GLU A 28 -4.53 -11.49 -9.56
CA GLU A 28 -5.18 -10.22 -9.89
C GLU A 28 -4.25 -9.04 -9.55
N ILE A 29 -3.99 -8.22 -10.56
CA ILE A 29 -3.09 -7.07 -10.50
C ILE A 29 -3.80 -5.78 -10.92
N VAL A 30 -3.28 -4.64 -10.46
CA VAL A 30 -3.60 -3.32 -11.01
C VAL A 30 -2.38 -2.84 -11.80
N ASP A 31 -2.58 -2.47 -13.07
CA ASP A 31 -1.50 -1.90 -13.88
C ASP A 31 -1.17 -0.48 -13.40
N LEU A 32 0.11 -0.21 -13.19
CA LEU A 32 0.64 1.07 -12.73
C LEU A 32 1.72 1.60 -13.68
N SER A 33 1.78 1.07 -14.91
CA SER A 33 2.74 1.48 -15.95
C SER A 33 2.72 2.98 -16.22
N ALA A 34 1.56 3.63 -16.12
CA ALA A 34 1.41 5.09 -16.25
C ALA A 34 2.18 5.91 -15.20
N TYR A 35 2.64 5.28 -14.11
CA TYR A 35 3.40 5.90 -13.03
C TYR A 35 4.87 5.44 -12.99
N ASP A 36 5.36 4.74 -14.02
CA ASP A 36 6.67 4.08 -14.05
C ASP A 36 6.86 3.09 -12.89
N LEU A 37 5.78 2.38 -12.51
CA LEU A 37 5.78 1.36 -11.46
C LEU A 37 5.45 -0.02 -12.02
N ASN A 38 5.91 -1.06 -11.33
CA ASN A 38 5.46 -2.42 -11.59
C ASN A 38 4.00 -2.55 -11.16
N PRO A 39 3.23 -3.48 -11.77
CA PRO A 39 1.86 -3.74 -11.37
C PRO A 39 1.74 -4.06 -9.87
N ALA A 40 0.68 -3.55 -9.26
CA ALA A 40 0.35 -3.85 -7.88
C ALA A 40 -0.39 -5.18 -7.79
N LEU A 41 0.17 -6.16 -7.10
CA LEU A 41 -0.47 -7.46 -6.88
C LEU A 41 -1.51 -7.37 -5.75
N ILE A 42 -2.79 -7.57 -6.08
CA ILE A 42 -3.93 -7.42 -5.17
C ILE A 42 -4.32 -8.76 -4.56
N LYS A 43 -4.48 -9.79 -5.40
CA LYS A 43 -4.71 -11.17 -4.99
C LYS A 43 -3.74 -12.10 -5.69
N LYS A 44 -3.22 -13.07 -4.95
CA LYS A 44 -2.46 -14.18 -5.51
C LYS A 44 -3.39 -15.22 -6.15
N SER A 45 -2.82 -16.15 -6.90
CA SER A 45 -3.54 -17.27 -7.51
C SER A 45 -4.14 -18.27 -6.52
N ASP A 46 -3.67 -18.28 -5.27
CA ASP A 46 -4.29 -19.03 -4.17
C ASP A 46 -5.44 -18.25 -3.48
N GLY A 47 -5.79 -17.07 -4.00
CA GLY A 47 -6.82 -16.19 -3.44
C GLY A 47 -6.35 -15.36 -2.24
N ALA A 48 -5.10 -15.50 -1.78
CA ALA A 48 -4.60 -14.75 -0.63
C ALA A 48 -4.38 -13.27 -0.98
N THR A 49 -4.94 -12.38 -0.16
CA THR A 49 -4.73 -10.93 -0.25
C THR A 49 -3.36 -10.53 0.29
N LEU A 50 -2.72 -9.54 -0.33
CA LEU A 50 -1.41 -9.05 0.06
C LEU A 50 -1.46 -7.81 0.96
N TYR A 51 -0.28 -7.43 1.47
CA TYR A 51 -0.06 -6.25 2.32
C TYR A 51 -0.65 -4.96 1.70
N ILE A 52 -0.60 -4.79 0.37
CA ILE A 52 -1.13 -3.60 -0.29
C ILE A 52 -2.66 -3.47 -0.16
N THR A 53 -3.41 -4.58 -0.25
CA THR A 53 -4.87 -4.58 -0.11
C THR A 53 -5.28 -4.16 1.30
N ARG A 54 -4.53 -4.59 2.32
CA ARG A 54 -4.74 -4.15 3.71
C ARG A 54 -4.45 -2.66 3.88
N ASP A 55 -3.38 -2.15 3.29
CA ASP A 55 -3.04 -0.73 3.41
C ASP A 55 -3.99 0.18 2.62
N LEU A 56 -4.52 -0.28 1.49
CA LEU A 56 -5.64 0.36 0.78
C LEU A 56 -6.87 0.47 1.68
N ALA A 57 -7.24 -0.63 2.35
CA ALA A 57 -8.35 -0.66 3.29
C ALA A 57 -8.12 0.31 4.46
N ALA A 58 -6.91 0.36 4.99
CA ALA A 58 -6.55 1.29 6.06
C ALA A 58 -6.59 2.76 5.60
N ALA A 59 -6.10 3.07 4.40
CA ALA A 59 -6.12 4.43 3.84
C ALA A 59 -7.57 4.91 3.62
N LEU A 60 -8.40 4.08 2.98
CA LEU A 60 -9.81 4.38 2.74
C LEU A 60 -10.58 4.56 4.05
N TYR A 61 -10.37 3.67 5.02
CA TYR A 61 -10.96 3.80 6.35
C TYR A 61 -10.57 5.12 7.01
N ARG A 62 -9.27 5.45 7.06
CA ARG A 62 -8.80 6.71 7.65
C ARG A 62 -9.40 7.92 6.98
N LYS A 63 -9.52 7.91 5.64
CA LYS A 63 -10.15 9.02 4.92
C LYS A 63 -11.61 9.16 5.30
N ARG A 64 -12.38 8.07 5.34
CA ARG A 64 -13.81 8.11 5.72
C ARG A 64 -14.04 8.46 7.18
N THR A 65 -13.18 7.99 8.08
CA THR A 65 -13.34 8.19 9.53
C THR A 65 -12.91 9.58 9.98
N TYR A 66 -11.80 10.09 9.44
CA TYR A 66 -11.19 11.32 9.93
C TYR A 66 -11.28 12.49 8.95
N ASP A 67 -11.70 12.24 7.71
CA ASP A 67 -11.69 13.19 6.59
C ASP A 67 -10.43 14.07 6.58
N PHE A 68 -9.27 13.40 6.67
CA PHE A 68 -8.01 14.11 6.84
C PHE A 68 -7.74 15.07 5.67
N LYS A 69 -7.08 16.18 5.99
CA LYS A 69 -6.48 17.09 5.00
C LYS A 69 -5.09 16.65 4.57
N GLN A 70 -4.34 15.98 5.46
CA GLN A 70 -3.05 15.38 5.16
C GLN A 70 -2.88 14.09 5.97
N SER A 71 -2.20 13.10 5.39
CA SER A 71 -1.85 11.85 6.06
C SER A 71 -0.34 11.61 5.96
N LEU A 72 0.35 11.61 7.10
CA LEU A 72 1.81 11.46 7.17
C LEU A 72 2.19 10.04 7.58
N TYR A 73 2.88 9.34 6.70
CA TYR A 73 3.43 8.01 6.95
C TYR A 73 4.91 8.13 7.26
N VAL A 74 5.26 8.15 8.55
CA VAL A 74 6.65 8.25 9.01
C VAL A 74 7.22 6.85 9.17
N VAL A 75 7.80 6.31 8.10
CA VAL A 75 8.34 4.94 8.06
C VAL A 75 9.66 4.88 7.29
N GLY A 76 10.44 3.82 7.49
CA GLY A 76 11.76 3.66 6.89
C GLY A 76 11.75 3.80 5.36
N ASN A 77 12.86 4.29 4.80
CA ASN A 77 13.01 4.52 3.36
C ASN A 77 12.82 3.25 2.51
N GLU A 78 13.02 2.06 3.09
CA GLU A 78 12.75 0.78 2.43
C GLU A 78 11.28 0.61 1.99
N GLN A 79 10.34 1.35 2.59
CA GLN A 79 8.92 1.30 2.24
C GLN A 79 8.53 2.24 1.10
N SER A 80 9.46 3.07 0.59
CA SER A 80 9.14 4.11 -0.38
C SER A 80 8.43 3.58 -1.64
N TYR A 81 8.87 2.43 -2.15
CA TYR A 81 8.27 1.84 -3.34
C TYR A 81 6.83 1.39 -3.10
N HIS A 82 6.58 0.74 -1.96
CA HIS A 82 5.24 0.32 -1.54
C HIS A 82 4.30 1.52 -1.41
N PHE A 83 4.76 2.63 -0.83
CA PHE A 83 3.95 3.86 -0.73
C PHE A 83 3.63 4.48 -2.08
N LYS A 84 4.58 4.44 -3.03
CA LYS A 84 4.31 4.89 -4.42
C LYS A 84 3.23 4.04 -5.06
N GLN A 85 3.30 2.70 -4.95
CA GLN A 85 2.26 1.81 -5.46
C GLN A 85 0.91 2.04 -4.78
N LEU A 86 0.87 2.15 -3.45
CA LEU A 86 -0.35 2.43 -2.69
C LEU A 86 -1.04 3.71 -3.18
N LYS A 87 -0.27 4.79 -3.33
CA LYS A 87 -0.78 6.09 -3.80
C LYS A 87 -1.28 6.02 -5.23
N ALA A 88 -0.55 5.33 -6.11
CA ALA A 88 -0.94 5.15 -7.51
C ALA A 88 -2.23 4.33 -7.65
N VAL A 89 -2.39 3.22 -6.91
CA VAL A 89 -3.63 2.43 -6.92
C VAL A 89 -4.81 3.27 -6.42
N LEU A 90 -4.65 4.05 -5.35
CA LEU A 90 -5.71 4.96 -4.89
C LEU A 90 -6.07 6.00 -5.96
N LYS A 91 -5.08 6.51 -6.70
CA LYS A 91 -5.31 7.46 -7.80
C LYS A 91 -6.11 6.80 -8.94
N GLU A 92 -5.76 5.58 -9.34
CA GLU A 92 -6.53 4.78 -10.32
C GLU A 92 -7.96 4.50 -9.84
N MET A 93 -8.16 4.31 -8.53
CA MET A 93 -9.50 4.20 -7.95
C MET A 93 -10.31 5.51 -7.99
N GLY A 94 -9.74 6.61 -8.48
CA GLY A 94 -10.36 7.94 -8.51
C GLY A 94 -10.33 8.67 -7.16
N PHE A 95 -9.41 8.28 -6.27
CA PHE A 95 -9.25 8.90 -4.97
C PHE A 95 -8.12 9.94 -5.01
N ASP A 96 -8.44 11.14 -5.50
CA ASP A 96 -7.48 12.24 -5.62
C ASP A 96 -6.84 12.67 -4.31
N TRP A 97 -7.52 12.43 -3.18
CA TRP A 97 -6.97 12.66 -1.85
C TRP A 97 -5.74 11.78 -1.53
N SER A 98 -5.39 10.82 -2.37
CA SER A 98 -4.11 10.12 -2.29
C SER A 98 -2.94 11.10 -2.43
N ASP A 99 -3.14 12.24 -3.10
CA ASP A 99 -2.15 13.32 -3.21
C ASP A 99 -1.78 13.94 -1.86
N ASP A 100 -2.72 13.93 -0.91
CA ASP A 100 -2.55 14.40 0.47
C ASP A 100 -1.88 13.37 1.39
N MET A 101 -1.59 12.17 0.88
CA MET A 101 -0.78 11.17 1.57
C MET A 101 0.71 11.39 1.28
N HIS A 102 1.49 11.55 2.34
CA HIS A 102 2.92 11.82 2.28
C HIS A 102 3.70 10.75 3.04
N HIS A 103 4.61 10.07 2.34
CA HIS A 103 5.63 9.25 2.97
C HIS A 103 6.78 10.16 3.44
N ILE A 104 7.06 10.14 4.73
CA ILE A 104 8.16 10.86 5.36
C ILE A 104 9.25 9.82 5.70
N PRO A 105 10.18 9.55 4.77
CA PRO A 105 11.17 8.50 4.95
C PRO A 105 12.19 8.89 6.03
N PHE A 106 12.58 7.92 6.84
CA PHE A 106 13.77 8.04 7.68
C PHE A 106 14.81 6.96 7.32
N GLY A 107 16.09 7.31 7.48
CA GLY A 107 17.21 6.40 7.27
C GLY A 107 17.39 5.43 8.42
N LEU A 108 18.15 4.36 8.18
CA LEU A 108 18.50 3.42 9.24
C LEU A 108 19.40 4.08 10.29
N ILE A 109 19.06 3.90 11.56
CA ILE A 109 19.93 4.30 12.67
C ILE A 109 21.11 3.32 12.70
N THR A 110 22.32 3.84 12.56
CA THR A 110 23.55 3.04 12.60
C THR A 110 24.41 3.44 13.80
N GLN A 111 25.09 2.45 14.38
CA GLN A 111 26.15 2.67 15.36
C GLN A 111 27.43 2.07 14.78
N GLY A 112 28.46 2.90 14.55
CA GLY A 112 29.71 2.46 13.93
C GLY A 112 29.55 1.87 12.53
N GLY A 113 28.60 2.38 11.73
CA GLY A 113 28.33 1.90 10.37
C GLY A 113 27.52 0.59 10.28
N LYS A 114 27.16 -0.02 11.42
CA LYS A 114 26.28 -1.21 11.46
C LYS A 114 24.86 -0.81 11.85
N LYS A 115 23.86 -1.43 11.22
CA LYS A 115 22.44 -1.29 11.57
C LYS A 115 22.27 -1.70 13.04
N LEU A 116 21.66 -0.83 13.85
CA LEU A 116 21.28 -1.20 15.21
C LEU A 116 20.28 -2.35 15.18
N SER A 117 20.65 -3.45 15.82
CA SER A 117 19.80 -4.63 16.06
C SER A 117 19.78 -4.89 17.56
N THR A 118 18.59 -5.13 18.12
CA THR A 118 18.39 -5.43 19.55
C THR A 118 18.79 -6.86 19.92
N ARG A 119 19.14 -7.70 18.94
CA ARG A 119 19.77 -9.00 19.22
C ARG A 119 21.27 -8.87 19.06
N LYS A 120 22.02 -9.08 20.15
CA LYS A 120 23.35 -9.71 20.05
C LYS A 120 23.17 -10.86 19.06
N GLY A 121 23.89 -10.81 17.95
CA GLY A 121 23.86 -11.90 16.99
C GLY A 121 24.04 -13.23 17.70
N THR A 122 23.41 -14.27 17.19
CA THR A 122 24.24 -15.43 16.88
C THR A 122 25.26 -15.01 15.84
#